data_AF-A0A5P9HPP5-F1
#
_entry.id   AF-A0A5P9HPP5-F1
#
_cell.length_a   1.000
_cell.length_b   1.000
_cell.length_c   1.000
_cell.angle_alpha   90.00
_cell.angle_beta   90.00
_cell.angle_gamma   90.00
#
_symmetry.space_group_name_H-M   'P 1'
#
loop_
_entity.id
_entity.type
_entity.pdbx_description
1 polymer ?
#
loop_
_entity_poly.entity_id
_entity_poly.type
_entity_poly.pdbx_seq_one_letter_code
_entity_poly.pdbx_strand_id
1 'polypeptide(L)'
;MKLYYEDPYIKDFTATLVELKQDDENRWYAVLDKTAFYPEGGGQPFDKGMLNDVKVVEVQEKEGEIRQWLRWDASFLYWRCRLLENFRLGEARKENESNLCMWR
;
A
#
# COMPACT_ATOMS: atom_id res chain seq x y z
N MET A 1 -10.60 9.98 0.79
CA MET A 1 -10.36 11.27 1.49
C MET A 1 -8.95 11.78 1.18
N LYS A 2 -8.79 13.08 0.91
CA LYS A 2 -7.53 13.67 0.44
C LYS A 2 -6.90 14.49 1.57
N LEU A 3 -5.98 13.88 2.33
CA LEU A 3 -5.40 14.45 3.56
C LEU A 3 -4.56 15.70 3.28
N TYR A 4 -3.96 15.80 2.09
CA TYR A 4 -3.14 16.93 1.68
C TYR A 4 -3.91 18.26 1.53
N TYR A 5 -5.25 18.22 1.45
CA TYR A 5 -6.05 19.45 1.53
C TYR A 5 -6.32 19.91 2.96
N GLU A 6 -6.19 19.02 3.95
CA GLU A 6 -6.37 19.35 5.36
C GLU A 6 -5.08 19.88 5.97
N ASP A 7 -3.96 19.19 5.73
CA ASP A 7 -2.64 19.62 6.17
C ASP A 7 -1.57 19.15 5.15
N PRO A 8 -0.93 20.08 4.40
CA PRO A 8 0.09 19.74 3.41
C PRO A 8 1.42 19.29 4.03
N TYR A 9 1.59 19.38 5.36
CA TYR A 9 2.81 18.97 6.05
C TYR A 9 2.75 17.53 6.60
N ILE A 10 1.65 16.79 6.37
CA ILE A 10 1.53 15.38 6.75
C ILE A 10 2.57 14.55 5.99
N LYS A 11 3.50 13.93 6.74
CA LYS A 11 4.52 13.02 6.19
C LYS A 11 4.23 11.55 6.45
N ASP A 12 3.48 11.27 7.52
CA ASP A 12 3.14 9.93 7.98
C ASP A 12 1.63 9.86 8.24
N PHE A 13 0.97 8.83 7.69
CA PHE A 13 -0.46 8.61 7.89
C PHE A 13 -0.78 7.11 7.85
N THR A 14 -1.88 6.73 8.49
CA THR A 14 -2.43 5.37 8.41
C THR A 14 -3.65 5.39 7.51
N ALA A 15 -3.75 4.45 6.58
CA ALA A 15 -4.88 4.30 5.69
C ALA A 15 -5.24 2.82 5.52
N THR A 16 -6.49 2.57 5.13
CA THR A 16 -7.00 1.24 4.81
C THR A 16 -6.91 1.02 3.30
N LEU A 17 -6.38 -0.13 2.90
CA LEU A 17 -6.36 -0.56 1.51
C LEU A 17 -7.79 -0.93 1.09
N VAL A 18 -8.35 -0.18 0.14
CA VAL A 18 -9.69 -0.43 -0.42
C VAL A 18 -9.58 -1.40 -1.58
N GLU A 19 -8.61 -1.17 -2.48
CA GLU A 19 -8.36 -2.07 -3.60
C GLU A 19 -6.86 -2.20 -3.92
N LEU A 20 -6.48 -3.38 -4.40
CA LEU A 20 -5.17 -3.65 -5.00
C LEU A 20 -5.40 -4.37 -6.32
N LYS A 21 -5.03 -3.73 -7.42
CA LYS A 21 -5.32 -4.21 -8.79
C LYS A 21 -4.11 -4.02 -9.70
N GLN A 22 -4.13 -4.72 -10.82
CA GLN A 22 -3.22 -4.50 -11.94
C GLN A 22 -3.92 -3.76 -13.06
N ASP A 23 -3.17 -3.00 -13.85
CA ASP A 23 -3.62 -2.51 -15.14
C ASP A 23 -3.33 -3.51 -16.26
N ASP A 24 -3.68 -3.13 -17.49
CA ASP A 24 -3.46 -3.94 -18.69
C ASP A 24 -1.97 -4.20 -18.98
N GLU A 25 -1.06 -3.43 -18.38
CA GLU A 25 0.39 -3.56 -18.47
C GLU A 25 0.99 -4.35 -17.28
N ASN A 26 0.16 -4.99 -16.45
CA ASN A 26 0.55 -5.73 -15.24
C ASN A 26 1.20 -4.88 -14.14
N ARG A 27 1.04 -3.56 -14.17
CA ARG A 27 1.54 -2.66 -13.13
C ARG A 27 0.55 -2.64 -11.96
N TRP A 28 1.07 -2.78 -10.75
CA TRP A 28 0.25 -2.77 -9.54
C TRP A 28 -0.08 -1.36 -9.11
N TYR A 29 -1.33 -1.12 -8.71
CA TYR A 29 -1.74 0.10 -8.03
C TYR A 29 -2.65 -0.21 -6.84
N ALA A 30 -2.54 0.63 -5.81
CA ALA A 30 -3.40 0.60 -4.64
C ALA A 30 -4.37 1.80 -4.63
N VAL A 31 -5.59 1.54 -4.17
CA VAL A 31 -6.59 2.57 -3.84
C VAL A 31 -6.81 2.53 -2.33
N LEU A 32 -6.73 3.70 -1.70
CA LEU A 32 -6.82 3.85 -0.25
C LEU A 32 -8.09 4.63 0.13
N ASP A 33 -8.62 4.39 1.33
CA ASP A 33 -9.75 5.15 1.88
C ASP A 33 -9.37 6.63 2.08
N LYS A 34 -8.10 6.88 2.41
CA LYS A 34 -7.49 8.20 2.50
C LYS A 34 -6.02 8.20 2.12
N THR A 35 -5.53 9.34 1.65
CA THR A 35 -4.14 9.49 1.22
C THR A 35 -3.61 10.89 1.45
N ALA A 36 -2.36 11.00 1.88
CA ALA A 36 -1.60 12.27 1.89
C ALA A 36 -0.76 12.47 0.62
N PHE A 37 -0.59 11.44 -0.22
CA PHE A 37 0.11 11.58 -1.50
C PHE A 37 -0.70 12.41 -2.50
N TYR A 38 -0.09 13.46 -3.02
CA TYR A 38 -0.65 14.30 -4.07
C TYR A 38 -0.44 13.68 -5.47
N PRO A 39 -1.49 13.56 -6.30
CA PRO A 39 -1.38 13.11 -7.69
C PRO A 39 -0.69 14.15 -8.57
N GLU A 40 -0.12 13.72 -9.69
CA GLU A 40 0.40 14.67 -10.69
C GLU A 40 -0.73 15.57 -11.22
N GLY A 41 -0.50 16.89 -11.26
CA GLY A 41 -1.52 17.82 -11.74
C GLY A 41 -1.09 19.29 -11.67
N GLY A 42 -1.57 20.10 -12.62
CA GLY A 42 -1.34 21.55 -12.64
C GLY A 42 0.12 21.97 -12.86
N GLY A 43 0.96 21.09 -13.41
CA GLY A 43 2.41 21.32 -13.59
C GLY A 43 3.27 20.94 -12.39
N GLN A 44 2.66 20.45 -11.30
CA GLN A 44 3.38 19.92 -10.14
C GLN A 44 3.59 18.41 -10.29
N PRO A 45 4.81 17.89 -10.06
CA PRO A 45 5.07 16.46 -10.05
C PRO A 45 4.35 15.77 -8.87
N PHE A 46 4.04 14.50 -9.04
CA PHE A 46 3.44 13.67 -7.98
C PHE A 46 4.39 13.47 -6.78
N ASP A 47 3.79 13.11 -5.65
CA ASP A 47 4.53 12.76 -4.44
C ASP A 47 5.13 11.35 -4.47
N LYS A 48 6.33 11.20 -3.91
CA LYS A 48 7.03 9.91 -3.80
C LYS A 48 7.10 9.47 -2.34
N GLY A 49 6.98 8.17 -2.10
CA GLY A 49 7.10 7.61 -0.75
C GLY A 49 6.90 6.12 -0.70
N MET A 50 6.40 5.63 0.43
CA MET A 50 6.22 4.21 0.71
C MET A 50 4.85 3.92 1.30
N LEU A 51 4.28 2.76 0.95
CA LEU A 51 3.10 2.16 1.56
C LEU A 51 3.49 0.78 2.09
N ASN A 52 3.54 0.60 3.41
CA ASN A 52 3.93 -0.67 4.05
C ASN A 52 5.19 -1.31 3.41
N ASP A 53 6.27 -0.54 3.28
CA ASP A 53 7.54 -0.91 2.64
C ASP A 53 7.54 -1.04 1.10
N VAL A 54 6.38 -0.90 0.44
CA VAL A 54 6.29 -0.89 -1.02
C VAL A 54 6.45 0.55 -1.53
N LYS A 55 7.35 0.74 -2.49
CA LYS A 55 7.64 2.07 -3.03
C LYS A 55 6.50 2.54 -3.95
N VAL A 56 5.96 3.72 -3.66
CA VAL A 56 5.07 4.44 -4.58
C VAL A 56 5.94 5.11 -5.63
N VAL A 57 5.69 4.78 -6.90
CA VAL A 57 6.47 5.30 -8.03
C VAL A 57 5.73 6.34 -8.85
N GLU A 58 4.41 6.40 -8.71
CA GLU A 58 3.55 7.33 -9.43
C GLU A 58 2.21 7.45 -8.69
N VAL A 59 1.60 8.63 -8.75
CA VAL A 59 0.29 8.89 -8.13
C VAL A 59 -0.58 9.59 -9.17
N GLN A 60 -1.72 8.99 -9.49
CA GLN A 60 -2.64 9.51 -10.51
C GLN A 60 -4.06 9.61 -9.95
N GLU A 61 -4.79 10.62 -10.38
CA GLU A 61 -6.23 10.70 -10.17
C GLU A 61 -6.97 10.29 -11.44
N LYS A 62 -7.76 9.22 -11.38
CA LYS A 62 -8.57 8.73 -12.51
C LYS A 62 -9.99 8.49 -12.05
N GLU A 63 -10.96 9.10 -12.72
CA GLU A 63 -12.40 8.92 -12.42
C GLU A 63 -12.78 9.23 -10.95
N GLY A 64 -12.03 10.13 -10.29
CA GLY A 64 -12.22 10.49 -8.88
C GLY A 64 -11.51 9.58 -7.88
N GLU A 65 -10.80 8.56 -8.35
CA GLU A 65 -9.98 7.66 -7.54
C GLU A 65 -8.51 8.08 -7.58
N ILE A 66 -7.85 8.10 -6.42
CA ILE A 66 -6.39 8.26 -6.36
C ILE A 66 -5.74 6.90 -6.39
N ARG A 67 -4.95 6.65 -7.43
CA ARG A 67 -4.21 5.41 -7.68
C ARG A 67 -2.75 5.61 -7.33
N GLN A 68 -2.27 4.81 -6.39
CA GLN A 68 -0.89 4.77 -5.93
C GLN A 68 -0.18 3.64 -6.68
N TRP A 69 0.59 3.95 -7.72
CA TRP A 69 1.32 2.93 -8.47
C TRP A 69 2.52 2.43 -7.67
N LEU A 70 2.61 1.11 -7.58
CA LEU A 70 3.56 0.43 -6.72
C LEU A 70 4.67 -0.16 -7.56
N ARG A 71 5.92 0.08 -7.16
CA ARG A 71 7.03 -0.73 -7.62
C ARG A 71 7.01 -2.04 -6.88
N TRP A 72 6.33 -3.01 -7.47
CA TRP A 72 6.39 -4.39 -7.04
C TRP A 72 7.70 -5.00 -7.51
N ASP A 73 8.68 -5.09 -6.60
CA ASP A 73 9.89 -5.85 -6.85
C ASP A 73 9.62 -7.32 -6.46
N ALA A 74 10.01 -8.29 -7.29
CA ALA A 74 9.82 -9.72 -7.01
C ALA A 74 10.51 -10.17 -5.71
N SER A 75 11.40 -9.35 -5.14
CA SER A 75 11.93 -9.51 -3.79
C SER A 75 10.87 -9.47 -2.67
N PHE A 76 9.63 -9.04 -2.96
CA PHE A 76 8.46 -9.10 -2.05
C PHE A 76 7.63 -10.38 -2.15
N LEU A 77 8.05 -11.41 -2.91
CA LEU A 77 7.42 -12.75 -2.87
C LEU A 77 7.44 -13.40 -1.48
N TYR A 78 8.15 -12.81 -0.52
CA TYR A 78 8.14 -13.16 0.89
C TYR A 78 7.55 -12.00 1.69
N TRP A 79 6.36 -12.20 2.26
CA TRP A 79 5.77 -11.24 3.20
C TRP A 79 6.61 -11.20 4.47
N ARG A 80 7.12 -10.01 4.83
CA ARG A 80 7.86 -9.81 6.07
C ARG A 80 6.87 -9.84 7.25
N CYS A 81 6.62 -11.01 7.82
CA CYS A 81 5.82 -11.15 9.03
C CYS A 81 6.57 -10.53 10.22
N ARG A 82 6.08 -9.40 10.73
CA ARG A 82 6.50 -8.84 12.02
C ARG A 82 5.45 -9.20 13.07
N LEU A 83 5.78 -10.08 14.01
CA LEU A 83 5.00 -10.25 15.22
C LEU A 83 5.13 -8.97 16.05
N LEU A 84 4.02 -8.28 16.32
CA LEU A 84 3.98 -7.25 17.35
C LEU A 84 3.98 -7.98 18.71
N GLU A 85 4.96 -7.68 19.57
CA GLU A 85 5.04 -8.26 20.91
C GLU A 85 3.72 -8.01 21.66
N ASN A 86 3.05 -9.12 22.02
CA ASN A 86 1.93 -9.31 22.96
C ASN A 86 0.92 -10.40 22.53
N PHE A 87 1.15 -11.14 21.44
CA PHE A 87 0.31 -12.31 21.14
C PHE A 87 0.68 -13.49 22.05
N ARG A 88 -0.12 -13.73 23.08
CA ARG A 88 0.04 -14.86 24.01
C ARG A 88 -0.05 -16.17 23.23
N LEU A 89 1.00 -16.98 23.39
CA LEU A 89 1.12 -18.36 22.90
C LEU A 89 -0.14 -19.17 23.22
N GLY A 90 -0.88 -19.54 22.18
CA GLY A 90 -1.98 -20.48 22.25
C GLY A 90 -2.27 -21.01 20.85
N GLU A 91 -1.58 -22.09 20.48
CA GLU A 91 -1.97 -23.03 19.41
C GLU A 91 -1.71 -22.66 17.93
N ALA A 92 -0.60 -21.98 17.62
CA ALA A 92 -0.09 -22.02 16.23
C ALA A 92 0.58 -23.37 15.96
N ARG A 93 -0.12 -24.31 15.30
CA ARG A 93 0.51 -25.50 14.69
C ARG A 93 1.05 -25.12 13.31
N LYS A 94 2.36 -25.34 13.09
CA LYS A 94 2.95 -25.39 11.76
C LYS A 94 2.52 -26.70 11.10
N GLU A 95 1.73 -26.62 10.04
CA GLU A 95 1.63 -27.72 9.07
C GLU A 95 2.23 -27.26 7.75
N ASN A 96 3.38 -27.87 7.44
CA ASN A 96 4.04 -28.07 6.16
C ASN A 96 4.32 -26.88 5.21
N GLU A 97 5.42 -27.07 4.48
CA GLU A 97 6.13 -26.14 3.60
C GLU A 97 5.31 -25.73 2.37
N SER A 98 4.30 -24.91 2.58
CA SER A 98 3.57 -24.23 1.51
C SER A 98 3.15 -22.87 2.07
N ASN A 99 3.92 -21.84 1.72
CA ASN A 99 3.74 -20.43 2.14
C ASN A 99 2.41 -19.85 1.65
N LEU A 100 1.32 -20.30 2.25
CA LEU A 100 -0.01 -19.72 2.13
C LEU A 100 -0.50 -19.49 3.55
N CYS A 101 -0.26 -18.28 4.06
CA CYS A 101 -1.09 -17.75 5.13
C CYS A 101 -2.49 -17.51 4.55
N MET A 102 -3.31 -18.55 4.49
CA MET A 102 -4.75 -18.41 4.38
C MET A 102 -5.33 -18.40 5.79
N TRP A 103 -5.83 -17.24 6.21
CA TRP A 103 -6.73 -17.15 7.36
C TRP A 103 -8.14 -17.55 6.88
N ARG A 104 -8.84 -18.37 7.66
CA ARG A 104 -10.30 -18.49 7.50
C ARG A 104 -10.98 -17.24 8.02
#